data_AF-I4LRD5-F1
#
_entry.id   AF-I4LRD5-F1
#
_cell.length_a   1.000
_cell.length_b   1.000
_cell.length_c   1.000
_cell.angle_alpha   90.00
_cell.angle_beta   90.00
_cell.angle_gamma   90.00
#
_symmetry.space_group_name_H-M   'P 1'
#
loop_
_entity.id
_entity.type
_entity.pdbx_description
1 polymer ?
#
loop_
_entity_poly.entity_id
_entity_poly.type
_entity_poly.pdbx_seq_one_letter_code
_entity_poly.pdbx_strand_id
1 'polypeptide(L)'
;MKNKKMIAIAALALAGMLTLTGCGANGNAAKSTSKPQASEQKADDKGGDKGFEEVPVGPNQDQNIGPLTIGAVYFQPVDMVPAGMGLKASEASFHLEADIHANKEGTKLGYGKGEFIPDLTVNYQIIDKASGDAVVKGTFMQMNASDGPHYGANVKLDKAGNYKLVLSVESPEKKGWMLHVDPATGVTGRFWTEPITATFDDWKYTPRQW
;
A
#
# COMPACT_ATOMS: atom_id res chain seq x y z
N MET A 1 -66.34 -12.63 -36.03
CA MET A 1 -65.30 -11.68 -36.49
C MET A 1 -63.97 -12.44 -36.46
N LYS A 2 -63.62 -13.21 -37.52
CA LYS A 2 -62.61 -12.92 -38.56
C LYS A 2 -61.30 -12.33 -38.00
N ASN A 3 -60.07 -12.80 -38.22
CA ASN A 3 -59.44 -13.96 -38.85
C ASN A 3 -57.95 -13.95 -38.40
N LYS A 4 -57.31 -15.11 -38.20
CA LYS A 4 -55.84 -15.27 -38.11
C LYS A 4 -55.18 -15.00 -39.46
N LYS A 5 -53.94 -14.46 -39.51
CA LYS A 5 -52.85 -14.87 -40.43
C LYS A 5 -51.46 -14.45 -39.93
N MET A 6 -50.52 -15.39 -39.97
CA MET A 6 -49.07 -15.17 -40.09
C MET A 6 -48.70 -14.86 -41.56
N ILE A 7 -47.54 -14.23 -41.80
CA ILE A 7 -46.65 -14.23 -43.00
C ILE A 7 -45.50 -13.24 -42.66
N ALA A 8 -44.25 -13.63 -42.43
CA ALA A 8 -43.17 -14.06 -43.34
C ALA A 8 -42.53 -12.92 -44.20
N ILE A 9 -41.32 -12.54 -43.80
CA ILE A 9 -40.08 -12.14 -44.52
C ILE A 9 -40.20 -11.45 -45.89
N ALA A 10 -39.57 -10.27 -46.01
CA ALA A 10 -38.92 -9.78 -47.23
C ALA A 10 -37.58 -9.13 -46.89
N ALA A 11 -36.51 -9.69 -47.48
CA ALA A 11 -35.16 -9.18 -47.43
C ALA A 11 -34.98 -8.00 -48.41
N LEU A 12 -34.25 -6.96 -47.99
CA LEU A 12 -33.53 -6.09 -48.91
C LEU A 12 -32.06 -6.09 -48.50
N ALA A 13 -31.25 -6.73 -49.33
CA ALA A 13 -29.81 -6.61 -49.33
C ALA A 13 -29.43 -5.27 -49.98
N LEU A 14 -28.52 -4.52 -49.36
CA LEU A 14 -27.63 -3.63 -50.09
C LEU A 14 -26.22 -3.78 -49.53
N ALA A 15 -25.31 -4.03 -50.47
CA ALA A 15 -23.94 -4.41 -50.29
C ALA A 15 -23.06 -3.25 -49.77
N GLY A 16 -22.00 -3.62 -49.05
CA GLY A 16 -20.92 -2.72 -48.65
C GLY A 16 -19.76 -3.52 -48.07
N MET A 17 -18.98 -4.14 -48.95
CA MET A 17 -17.70 -4.79 -48.63
C MET A 17 -16.66 -3.74 -48.27
N LEU A 18 -15.89 -4.01 -47.19
CA LEU A 18 -14.46 -3.69 -47.12
C LEU A 18 -13.80 -4.78 -46.30
N THR A 19 -13.16 -5.69 -47.02
CA THR A 19 -12.32 -6.78 -46.54
C THR A 19 -10.92 -6.27 -46.23
N LEU A 20 -10.35 -6.70 -45.10
CA LEU A 20 -8.90 -6.93 -45.03
C LEU A 20 -8.70 -8.41 -44.69
N THR A 21 -8.26 -9.14 -45.69
CA THR A 21 -7.82 -10.52 -45.63
C THR A 21 -6.35 -10.55 -45.27
N GLY A 22 -5.98 -11.36 -44.28
CA GLY A 22 -4.61 -11.80 -44.03
C GLY A 22 -4.66 -13.25 -43.55
N CYS A 23 -4.50 -14.20 -44.49
CA CYS A 23 -4.55 -15.64 -44.28
C CYS A 23 -3.23 -16.22 -43.78
N GLY A 24 -3.33 -17.30 -42.99
CA GLY A 24 -2.29 -18.29 -42.74
C GLY A 24 -2.86 -19.51 -42.00
N ALA A 25 -3.35 -20.49 -42.78
CA ALA A 25 -3.89 -21.80 -42.35
C ALA A 25 -2.78 -22.71 -41.75
N ASN A 26 -2.97 -23.78 -40.97
CA ASN A 26 -3.96 -24.87 -40.85
C ASN A 26 -3.84 -25.36 -39.38
N GLY A 27 -4.90 -25.59 -38.60
CA GLY A 27 -5.77 -26.76 -38.68
C GLY A 27 -5.48 -27.73 -37.51
N ASN A 28 -6.30 -27.73 -36.45
CA ASN A 28 -7.12 -28.86 -36.00
C ASN A 28 -7.72 -28.58 -34.60
N ALA A 29 -8.99 -28.92 -34.44
CA ALA A 29 -9.75 -28.71 -33.21
C ALA A 29 -9.34 -29.68 -32.08
N ALA A 30 -9.13 -29.15 -30.88
CA ALA A 30 -9.34 -29.89 -29.64
C ALA A 30 -9.82 -28.93 -28.54
N LYS A 31 -10.97 -29.27 -27.97
CA LYS A 31 -11.65 -28.60 -26.87
C LYS A 31 -10.88 -28.85 -25.58
N SER A 32 -10.40 -27.81 -24.91
CA SER A 32 -9.91 -27.91 -23.53
C SER A 32 -10.37 -26.70 -22.72
N THR A 33 -11.24 -26.99 -21.75
CA THR A 33 -11.59 -26.12 -20.62
C THR A 33 -10.33 -25.79 -19.81
N SER A 34 -9.97 -24.52 -19.70
CA SER A 34 -8.97 -24.05 -18.74
C SER A 34 -9.40 -22.73 -18.10
N LYS A 35 -9.71 -22.86 -16.81
CA LYS A 35 -9.91 -21.85 -15.77
C LYS A 35 -8.81 -20.77 -15.81
N PRO A 36 -9.09 -19.46 -15.65
CA PRO A 36 -8.04 -18.48 -15.47
C PRO A 36 -7.45 -18.66 -14.07
N GLN A 37 -6.24 -19.20 -14.01
CA GLN A 37 -5.42 -19.22 -12.81
C GLN A 37 -4.75 -17.83 -12.70
N ALA A 38 -5.35 -16.94 -11.91
CA ALA A 38 -4.67 -15.76 -11.43
C ALA A 38 -3.49 -16.23 -10.57
N SER A 39 -2.29 -16.14 -11.13
CA SER A 39 -1.06 -16.24 -10.36
C SER A 39 -0.92 -14.91 -9.63
N GLU A 40 -0.97 -14.96 -8.29
CA GLU A 40 -0.49 -13.87 -7.46
C GLU A 40 1.00 -13.72 -7.76
N GLN A 41 1.34 -12.74 -8.60
CA GLN A 41 2.70 -12.26 -8.71
C GLN A 41 3.02 -11.53 -7.43
N LYS A 42 3.72 -12.23 -6.53
CA LYS A 42 4.54 -11.60 -5.51
C LYS A 42 5.59 -10.81 -6.27
N ALA A 43 5.46 -9.48 -6.28
CA ALA A 43 6.54 -8.62 -6.70
C ALA A 43 7.64 -8.75 -5.65
N ASP A 44 8.53 -9.71 -5.85
CA ASP A 44 9.86 -9.63 -5.26
C ASP A 44 10.57 -8.51 -6.04
N ASP A 45 10.50 -7.30 -5.52
CA ASP A 45 11.25 -6.17 -6.04
C ASP A 45 12.73 -6.37 -5.70
N LYS A 46 13.39 -7.17 -6.52
CA LYS A 46 14.84 -7.14 -6.68
C LYS A 46 15.15 -6.50 -8.03
N GLY A 47 14.67 -5.27 -8.21
CA GLY A 47 15.09 -4.39 -9.30
C GLY A 47 16.51 -3.90 -9.06
N GLY A 48 17.45 -4.43 -9.84
CA GLY A 48 18.80 -3.91 -9.94
C GLY A 48 18.81 -2.53 -10.58
N ASP A 49 18.70 -1.52 -9.74
CA ASP A 49 19.26 -0.19 -9.97
C ASP A 49 20.16 0.12 -8.76
N LYS A 50 20.88 1.24 -8.72
CA LYS A 50 21.69 1.62 -7.54
C LYS A 50 20.78 2.02 -6.35
N GLY A 51 19.97 1.09 -5.85
CA GLY A 51 19.03 1.26 -4.76
C GLY A 51 19.73 1.52 -3.42
N PHE A 52 18.99 2.08 -2.47
CA PHE A 52 19.42 2.20 -1.09
C PHE A 52 19.11 0.90 -0.32
N GLU A 53 19.82 0.67 0.79
CA GLU A 53 19.58 -0.52 1.63
C GLU A 53 18.61 -0.18 2.75
N GLU A 54 17.43 -0.77 2.68
CA GLU A 54 16.46 -0.72 3.77
C GLU A 54 16.77 -1.76 4.83
N VAL A 55 16.74 -1.33 6.09
CA VAL A 55 16.96 -2.21 7.22
C VAL A 55 15.67 -2.41 8.00
N PRO A 56 15.21 -3.66 8.17
CA PRO A 56 14.08 -4.01 9.03
C PRO A 56 14.15 -3.42 10.44
N VAL A 57 13.06 -2.82 10.91
CA VAL A 57 12.87 -2.49 12.34
C VAL A 57 12.44 -3.76 13.09
N GLY A 58 13.41 -4.47 13.67
CA GLY A 58 13.17 -5.69 14.42
C GLY A 58 12.84 -6.91 13.55
N PRO A 59 12.63 -8.08 14.17
CA PRO A 59 12.48 -9.35 13.46
C PRO A 59 11.12 -9.55 12.77
N ASN A 60 10.08 -8.84 13.22
CA ASN A 60 8.72 -9.01 12.71
C ASN A 60 8.40 -7.91 11.69
N GLN A 61 8.65 -8.21 10.42
CA GLN A 61 8.25 -7.36 9.30
C GLN A 61 6.78 -7.60 8.94
N ASP A 62 6.14 -6.61 8.34
CA ASP A 62 4.74 -6.58 7.88
C ASP A 62 3.71 -7.16 8.85
N GLN A 63 3.06 -6.28 9.61
CA GLN A 63 2.00 -6.66 10.54
C GLN A 63 0.63 -6.42 9.91
N ASN A 64 -0.21 -7.46 9.84
CA ASN A 64 -1.61 -7.32 9.44
C ASN A 64 -2.48 -7.01 10.66
N ILE A 65 -2.98 -5.76 10.75
CA ILE A 65 -3.77 -5.29 11.88
C ILE A 65 -4.99 -4.53 11.37
N GLY A 66 -6.18 -5.08 11.59
CA GLY A 66 -7.43 -4.54 11.03
C GLY A 66 -7.33 -4.41 9.50
N PRO A 67 -7.66 -3.25 8.90
CA PRO A 67 -7.59 -3.04 7.45
C PRO A 67 -6.17 -2.84 6.88
N LEU A 68 -5.13 -2.86 7.72
CA LEU A 68 -3.78 -2.42 7.37
C LEU A 68 -2.78 -3.59 7.31
N THR A 69 -1.88 -3.55 6.35
CA THR A 69 -0.55 -4.16 6.43
C THR A 69 0.44 -3.03 6.73
N ILE A 70 1.21 -3.17 7.82
CA ILE A 70 2.11 -2.13 8.32
C ILE A 70 3.53 -2.69 8.38
N GLY A 71 4.41 -2.18 7.52
CA GLY A 71 5.86 -2.40 7.55
C GLY A 71 6.58 -1.26 8.28
N ALA A 72 7.83 -1.50 8.68
CA ALA A 72 8.70 -0.45 9.20
C ALA A 72 10.18 -0.76 8.92
N VAL A 73 10.84 0.19 8.26
CA VAL A 73 12.24 0.12 7.87
C VAL A 73 12.98 1.40 8.26
N TYR A 74 14.31 1.32 8.32
CA TYR A 74 15.16 2.50 8.47
C TYR A 74 16.40 2.39 7.59
N PHE A 75 16.90 3.54 7.15
CA PHE A 75 18.08 3.63 6.29
C PHE A 75 18.77 4.99 6.46
N GLN A 76 19.71 5.35 5.57
CA GLN A 76 20.46 6.59 5.68
C GLN A 76 19.53 7.81 5.75
N PRO A 77 19.88 8.86 6.55
CA PRO A 77 19.12 10.10 6.56
C PRO A 77 18.96 10.70 5.15
N VAL A 78 17.81 11.31 4.89
CA VAL A 78 17.49 11.89 3.58
C VAL A 78 17.21 13.38 3.67
N ASP A 79 17.57 14.12 2.63
CA ASP A 79 17.13 15.50 2.46
C ASP A 79 15.70 15.52 1.90
N MET A 80 14.84 16.33 2.51
CA MET A 80 13.42 16.43 2.14
C MET A 80 13.06 17.86 1.74
N VAL A 81 12.11 17.97 0.80
CA VAL A 81 11.51 19.23 0.37
C VAL A 81 9.99 19.13 0.51
N PRO A 82 9.30 20.13 1.10
CA PRO A 82 9.82 21.38 1.65
C PRO A 82 10.76 21.20 2.86
N ALA A 83 11.85 21.96 2.90
CA ALA A 83 12.79 21.92 4.01
C ALA A 83 12.16 22.51 5.30
N GLY A 84 12.62 22.07 6.46
CA GLY A 84 12.18 22.58 7.76
C GLY A 84 10.92 21.92 8.33
N MET A 85 10.35 20.93 7.63
CA MET A 85 9.23 20.12 8.12
C MET A 85 9.65 19.07 9.16
N GLY A 86 10.93 18.73 9.21
CA GLY A 86 11.51 17.76 10.14
C GLY A 86 13.01 17.97 10.33
N LEU A 87 13.65 17.01 11.01
CA LEU A 87 15.09 17.04 11.25
C LEU A 87 15.88 16.96 9.93
N LYS A 88 16.94 17.74 9.80
CA LYS A 88 17.81 17.69 8.60
C LYS A 88 18.58 16.38 8.55
N ALA A 89 18.93 15.93 7.34
CA ALA A 89 19.71 14.71 7.14
C ALA A 89 21.03 14.74 7.95
N SER A 90 21.73 15.88 7.93
CA SER A 90 23.01 16.08 8.63
C SER A 90 22.94 16.00 10.16
N GLU A 91 21.75 16.04 10.75
CA GLU A 91 21.54 16.03 12.20
C GLU A 91 20.91 14.70 12.69
N ALA A 92 20.44 13.88 11.75
CA ALA A 92 19.74 12.63 12.00
C ALA A 92 20.68 11.42 11.99
N SER A 93 20.27 10.37 12.69
CA SER A 93 20.96 9.09 12.72
C SER A 93 20.49 8.16 11.59
N PHE A 94 19.21 8.25 11.21
CA PHE A 94 18.60 7.51 10.11
C PHE A 94 17.31 8.18 9.64
N HIS A 95 16.83 7.79 8.46
CA HIS A 95 15.43 7.96 8.08
C HIS A 95 14.65 6.73 8.53
N LEU A 96 13.48 6.93 9.13
CA LEU A 96 12.58 5.88 9.60
C LEU A 96 11.26 5.96 8.83
N GLU A 97 10.82 4.84 8.28
CA GLU A 97 9.63 4.76 7.44
C GLU A 97 8.63 3.75 7.98
N ALA A 98 7.35 4.00 7.69
CA ALA A 98 6.26 3.06 7.82
C ALA A 98 5.49 2.97 6.51
N ASP A 99 5.52 1.78 5.93
CA ASP A 99 4.76 1.42 4.73
C ASP A 99 3.41 0.87 5.13
N ILE A 100 2.36 1.62 4.81
CA ILE A 100 1.00 1.29 5.26
C ILE A 100 0.09 1.08 4.07
N HIS A 101 -0.26 -0.19 3.86
CA HIS A 101 -0.99 -0.64 2.68
C HIS A 101 -2.31 -1.28 3.09
N ALA A 102 -3.31 -1.22 2.22
CA ALA A 102 -4.59 -1.87 2.45
C ALA A 102 -4.47 -3.39 2.31
N ASN A 103 -4.83 -4.12 3.36
CA ASN A 103 -4.91 -5.57 3.28
C ASN A 103 -6.29 -6.02 2.75
N LYS A 104 -6.61 -7.32 2.88
CA LYS A 104 -7.92 -7.85 2.45
C LYS A 104 -9.10 -7.14 3.14
N GLU A 105 -8.99 -6.80 4.42
CA GLU A 105 -10.04 -6.05 5.13
C GLU A 105 -10.10 -4.59 4.68
N GLY A 106 -8.97 -3.98 4.33
CA GLY A 106 -8.90 -2.64 3.73
C GLY A 106 -9.76 -2.48 2.47
N THR A 107 -9.96 -3.56 1.70
CA THR A 107 -10.87 -3.53 0.52
C THR A 107 -12.32 -3.23 0.88
N LYS A 108 -12.74 -3.49 2.12
CA LYS A 108 -14.08 -3.13 2.59
C LYS A 108 -14.25 -1.62 2.78
N LEU A 109 -13.15 -0.86 2.80
CA LEU A 109 -13.15 0.62 2.84
C LEU A 109 -13.04 1.25 1.45
N GLY A 110 -12.96 0.44 0.39
CA GLY A 110 -12.85 0.91 -1.00
C GLY A 110 -11.42 1.06 -1.52
N TYR A 111 -10.39 0.80 -0.71
CA TYR A 111 -9.00 0.76 -1.17
C TYR A 111 -8.71 -0.51 -2.00
N GLY A 112 -7.81 -0.43 -2.98
CA GLY A 112 -7.25 -1.60 -3.63
C GLY A 112 -6.37 -2.40 -2.68
N LYS A 113 -6.44 -3.73 -2.73
CA LYS A 113 -5.55 -4.59 -1.91
C LYS A 113 -4.10 -4.34 -2.32
N GLY A 114 -3.25 -4.04 -1.36
CA GLY A 114 -1.83 -3.74 -1.54
C GLY A 114 -1.56 -2.28 -1.93
N GLU A 115 -2.57 -1.42 -2.01
CA GLU A 115 -2.34 0.00 -2.29
C GLU A 115 -2.00 0.75 -1.00
N PHE A 116 -1.13 1.75 -1.13
CA PHE A 116 -0.86 2.72 -0.08
C PHE A 116 -2.15 3.40 0.40
N ILE A 117 -2.30 3.55 1.73
CA ILE A 117 -3.43 4.28 2.31
C ILE A 117 -2.99 5.71 2.63
N PRO A 118 -3.53 6.74 1.93
CA PRO A 118 -3.17 8.13 2.15
C PRO A 118 -3.86 8.73 3.38
N ASP A 119 -3.37 9.90 3.75
CA ASP A 119 -3.95 10.81 4.73
C ASP A 119 -4.12 10.29 6.16
N LEU A 120 -3.40 9.23 6.52
CA LEU A 120 -3.30 8.77 7.91
C LEU A 120 -2.54 9.79 8.77
N THR A 121 -2.80 9.78 10.07
CA THR A 121 -1.87 10.38 11.05
C THR A 121 -1.10 9.24 11.70
N VAL A 122 0.21 9.18 11.51
CA VAL A 122 1.06 8.11 12.05
C VAL A 122 1.98 8.69 13.11
N ASN A 123 1.67 8.41 14.37
CA ASN A 123 2.53 8.77 15.50
C ASN A 123 3.48 7.62 15.81
N TYR A 124 4.71 7.93 16.17
CA TYR A 124 5.71 6.92 16.53
C TYR A 124 6.35 7.20 17.89
N GLN A 125 6.73 6.12 18.57
CA GLN A 125 7.55 6.14 19.78
C GLN A 125 8.63 5.07 19.69
N ILE A 126 9.88 5.45 19.93
CA ILE A 126 10.99 4.53 20.13
C ILE A 126 11.22 4.43 21.63
N ILE A 127 10.98 3.24 22.17
CA ILE A 127 11.06 2.94 23.59
C ILE A 127 12.35 2.16 23.85
N ASP A 128 13.18 2.63 24.77
CA ASP A 128 14.33 1.88 25.27
C ASP A 128 13.82 0.75 26.17
N LYS A 129 14.13 -0.51 25.83
CA LYS A 129 13.65 -1.65 26.63
C LYS A 129 14.34 -1.77 27.99
N ALA A 130 15.49 -1.14 28.19
CA ALA A 130 16.19 -1.16 29.47
C ALA A 130 15.52 -0.26 30.51
N SER A 131 15.09 0.94 30.12
CA SER A 131 14.40 1.88 31.02
C SER A 131 12.88 1.78 30.94
N GLY A 132 12.33 1.34 29.82
CA GLY A 132 10.90 1.39 29.52
C GLY A 132 10.41 2.75 29.02
N ASP A 133 11.31 3.74 28.88
CA ASP A 133 10.95 5.11 28.50
C ASP A 133 10.91 5.29 26.98
N ALA A 134 9.98 6.12 26.51
CA ALA A 134 10.01 6.64 25.15
C ALA A 134 11.15 7.67 25.01
N VAL A 135 12.27 7.24 24.41
CA VAL A 135 13.47 8.07 24.22
C VAL A 135 13.37 8.96 22.98
N VAL A 136 12.52 8.59 22.02
CA VAL A 136 12.17 9.41 20.85
C VAL A 136 10.67 9.25 20.60
N LYS A 137 10.00 10.35 20.24
CA LYS A 137 8.61 10.34 19.78
C LYS A 137 8.37 11.43 18.75
N GLY A 138 7.40 11.22 17.88
CA GLY A 138 7.01 12.21 16.88
C GLY A 138 5.81 11.76 16.07
N THR A 139 5.53 12.51 15.02
CA THR A 139 4.52 12.20 14.01
C THR A 139 5.22 12.15 12.66
N PHE A 140 5.01 11.08 11.90
CA PHE A 140 5.55 10.96 10.56
C PHE A 140 4.89 11.96 9.61
N MET A 141 5.69 12.37 8.64
CA MET A 141 5.25 13.18 7.51
C MET A 141 4.82 12.25 6.37
N GLN A 142 3.89 12.73 5.54
CA GLN A 142 3.52 12.09 4.28
C GLN A 142 4.50 12.55 3.20
N MET A 143 5.15 11.62 2.50
CA MET A 143 6.13 11.96 1.47
C MET A 143 6.26 10.85 0.43
N ASN A 144 7.04 11.11 -0.61
CA ASN A 144 7.42 10.12 -1.62
C ASN A 144 8.94 9.98 -1.66
N ALA A 145 9.40 8.75 -1.87
CA ALA A 145 10.74 8.43 -2.36
C ALA A 145 10.64 7.81 -3.78
N SER A 146 11.75 7.26 -4.27
CA SER A 146 11.81 6.68 -5.63
C SER A 146 11.01 5.39 -5.79
N ASP A 147 10.76 4.70 -4.69
CA ASP A 147 10.02 3.43 -4.56
C ASP A 147 8.54 3.62 -4.21
N GLY A 148 8.13 4.80 -3.75
CA GLY A 148 6.71 5.14 -3.61
C GLY A 148 6.39 6.12 -2.49
N PRO A 149 5.08 6.33 -2.21
CA PRO A 149 4.62 7.09 -1.07
C PRO A 149 4.71 6.28 0.23
N HIS A 150 5.15 6.93 1.31
CA HIS A 150 5.24 6.34 2.65
C HIS A 150 5.00 7.40 3.74
N TYR A 151 5.01 6.96 5.00
CA TYR A 151 5.05 7.83 6.18
C TYR A 151 6.43 7.76 6.81
N GLY A 152 7.14 8.89 6.89
CA GLY A 152 8.53 8.87 7.34
C GLY A 152 8.96 10.05 8.21
N ALA A 153 10.12 9.90 8.85
CA ALA A 153 10.83 10.99 9.51
C ALA A 153 12.33 10.70 9.61
N ASN A 154 13.13 11.77 9.47
CA ASN A 154 14.51 11.75 9.95
C ASN A 154 14.53 11.72 11.48
N VAL A 155 15.25 10.75 12.05
CA VAL A 155 15.27 10.49 13.48
C VAL A 155 16.69 10.55 14.02
N LYS A 156 16.86 11.17 15.19
CA LYS A 156 18.10 11.13 15.96
C LYS A 156 18.01 10.08 17.06
N LEU A 157 18.90 9.10 17.02
CA LEU A 157 19.08 8.06 18.04
C LEU A 157 20.56 7.65 18.04
N ASP A 158 21.35 8.32 18.88
CA ASP A 158 22.81 8.17 18.88
C ASP A 158 23.30 6.98 19.73
N LYS A 159 22.41 6.36 20.52
CA LYS A 159 22.76 5.26 21.42
C LYS A 159 22.41 3.91 20.80
N ALA A 160 23.35 2.97 20.86
CA ALA A 160 23.05 1.56 20.60
C ALA A 160 22.21 0.98 21.73
N GLY A 161 21.35 0.02 21.43
CA GLY A 161 20.46 -0.57 22.43
C GLY A 161 19.45 -1.55 21.85
N ASN A 162 18.61 -2.06 22.75
CA ASN A 162 17.43 -2.85 22.38
C ASN A 162 16.19 -1.98 22.55
N TYR A 163 15.50 -1.73 21.45
CA TYR A 163 14.38 -0.81 21.40
C TYR A 163 13.11 -1.52 20.97
N LYS A 164 12.00 -0.84 21.20
CA LYS A 164 10.69 -1.16 20.66
C LYS A 164 10.16 0.05 19.92
N LEU A 165 9.80 -0.10 18.66
CA LEU A 165 9.05 0.91 17.92
C LEU A 165 7.56 0.64 18.09
N VAL A 166 6.81 1.66 18.49
CA VAL A 166 5.35 1.62 18.55
C VAL A 166 4.82 2.67 17.58
N LEU A 167 4.02 2.23 16.61
CA LEU A 167 3.28 3.09 15.70
C LEU A 167 1.81 3.15 16.14
N SER A 168 1.25 4.35 16.18
CA SER A 168 -0.16 4.62 16.43
C SER A 168 -0.74 5.30 15.20
N VAL A 169 -1.60 4.58 14.49
CA VAL A 169 -2.13 4.94 13.17
C VAL A 169 -3.58 5.41 13.32
N GLU A 170 -3.81 6.70 13.17
CA GLU A 170 -5.14 7.29 13.22
C GLU A 170 -5.79 7.26 11.84
N SER A 171 -7.12 7.09 11.84
CA SER A 171 -7.94 7.07 10.63
C SER A 171 -7.88 8.41 9.88
N PRO A 172 -7.94 8.39 8.53
CA PRO A 172 -8.00 9.63 7.75
C PRO A 172 -9.34 10.36 7.93
N GLU A 173 -10.36 9.70 8.52
CA GLU A 173 -11.63 10.33 8.91
C GLU A 173 -11.42 11.56 9.80
N LYS A 174 -10.41 11.55 10.68
CA LYS A 174 -10.10 12.68 11.57
C LYS A 174 -9.66 13.94 10.81
N LYS A 175 -9.22 13.79 9.56
CA LYS A 175 -8.87 14.89 8.66
C LYS A 175 -9.96 15.20 7.64
N GLY A 176 -11.12 14.55 7.77
CA GLY A 176 -12.29 14.78 6.93
C GLY A 176 -12.41 13.84 5.73
N TRP A 177 -11.64 12.74 5.66
CA TRP A 177 -11.83 11.74 4.63
C TRP A 177 -13.19 11.04 4.81
N MET A 178 -13.96 10.91 3.72
CA MET A 178 -15.31 10.39 3.75
C MET A 178 -15.43 9.07 2.98
N LEU A 179 -16.41 8.26 3.37
CA LEU A 179 -16.81 7.04 2.67
C LEU A 179 -18.21 7.21 2.07
N HIS A 180 -18.42 6.74 0.85
CA HIS A 180 -19.77 6.53 0.33
C HIS A 180 -20.44 5.42 1.15
N VAL A 181 -21.73 5.59 1.47
CA VAL A 181 -22.49 4.64 2.30
C VAL A 181 -23.86 4.28 1.72
N ASP A 182 -24.22 4.82 0.56
CA ASP A 182 -25.45 4.47 -0.14
C ASP A 182 -25.38 3.04 -0.73
N PRO A 183 -26.51 2.36 -0.97
CA PRO A 183 -26.50 0.99 -1.47
C PRO A 183 -25.88 0.79 -2.86
N ALA A 184 -25.83 1.83 -3.69
CA ALA A 184 -25.38 1.69 -5.08
C ALA A 184 -23.86 1.85 -5.22
N THR A 185 -23.26 2.73 -4.43
CA THR A 185 -21.84 3.11 -4.54
C THR A 185 -21.06 3.01 -3.25
N GLY A 186 -21.74 2.72 -2.14
CA GLY A 186 -21.15 2.72 -0.82
C GLY A 186 -20.30 1.50 -0.51
N VAL A 187 -19.36 1.72 0.41
CA VAL A 187 -18.50 0.67 0.96
C VAL A 187 -19.11 0.09 2.24
N THR A 188 -18.75 -1.15 2.56
CA THR A 188 -19.35 -1.89 3.69
C THR A 188 -18.57 -1.74 5.00
N GLY A 189 -17.29 -1.41 4.93
CA GLY A 189 -16.44 -1.12 6.08
C GLY A 189 -16.64 0.28 6.61
N ARG A 190 -16.14 0.53 7.82
CA ARG A 190 -16.03 1.86 8.42
C ARG A 190 -14.63 2.05 8.95
N PHE A 191 -14.18 3.29 8.93
CA PHE A 191 -12.90 3.63 9.53
C PHE A 191 -12.89 3.28 11.02
N TRP A 192 -11.68 3.02 11.53
CA TRP A 192 -11.48 2.79 12.96
C TRP A 192 -11.57 4.10 13.74
N THR A 193 -12.18 4.04 14.92
CA THR A 193 -12.35 5.21 15.80
C THR A 193 -11.16 5.40 16.75
N GLU A 194 -10.54 4.29 17.18
CA GLU A 194 -9.36 4.27 18.04
C GLU A 194 -8.11 3.91 17.23
N PRO A 195 -6.97 4.59 17.45
CA PRO A 195 -5.77 4.35 16.64
C PRO A 195 -5.33 2.88 16.62
N ILE A 196 -5.02 2.37 15.44
CA ILE A 196 -4.45 1.04 15.28
C ILE A 196 -3.00 1.10 15.76
N THR A 197 -2.63 0.21 16.67
CA THR A 197 -1.28 0.15 17.21
C THR A 197 -0.49 -1.01 16.60
N ALA A 198 0.62 -0.70 15.92
CA ALA A 198 1.62 -1.69 15.50
C ALA A 198 2.84 -1.61 16.41
N THR A 199 3.41 -2.75 16.79
CA THR A 199 4.56 -2.81 17.70
C THR A 199 5.65 -3.69 17.11
N PHE A 200 6.79 -3.08 16.81
CA PHE A 200 8.00 -3.75 16.37
C PHE A 200 8.94 -3.86 17.57
N ASP A 201 8.89 -5.01 18.23
CA ASP A 201 9.68 -5.28 19.43
C ASP A 201 11.04 -5.93 19.08
N ASP A 202 11.95 -5.96 20.05
CA ASP A 202 13.30 -6.56 19.94
C ASP A 202 14.15 -5.97 18.80
N TRP A 203 14.02 -4.67 18.56
CA TRP A 203 14.84 -3.94 17.61
C TRP A 203 16.23 -3.66 18.21
N LYS A 204 17.19 -4.50 17.85
CA LYS A 204 18.61 -4.35 18.21
C LYS A 204 19.27 -3.31 17.31
N TYR A 205 19.20 -2.05 17.70
CA TYR A 205 19.79 -0.95 16.96
C TYR A 205 21.24 -0.69 17.37
N THR A 206 22.08 -0.43 16.37
CA THR A 206 23.44 0.09 16.55
C THR A 206 23.60 1.27 15.61
N PRO A 207 24.11 2.43 16.08
CA PRO A 207 24.38 3.57 15.21
C PRO A 207 25.25 3.15 14.03
N ARG A 208 24.80 3.53 12.83
CA ARG A 208 25.48 3.23 11.58
C ARG A 208 26.17 4.48 11.06
N GLN A 209 27.23 4.26 10.30
CA GLN A 209 27.71 5.24 9.33
C GLN A 209 27.17 4.77 7.98
N TRP A 210 26.59 5.70 7.24
CA TRP A 210 25.95 5.43 5.95
C TRP A 210 26.84 5.93 4.81
#